data_AF-A0AAD1YHJ7-F1
#
_entry.id   AF-A0AAD1YHJ7-F1
#
_cell.length_a   1.000
_cell.length_b   1.000
_cell.length_c   1.000
_cell.angle_alpha   90.00
_cell.angle_beta   90.00
_cell.angle_gamma   90.00
#
_symmetry.space_group_name_H-M   'P 1'
#
loop_
_entity.id
_entity.type
_entity.pdbx_description
1 polymer ?
#
loop_
_entity_poly.entity_id
_entity_poly.type
_entity_poly.pdbx_seq_one_letter_code
_entity_poly.pdbx_strand_id
1 'polypeptide(L)' 'MNVVSTMVLRGENLDDLSNKLNKELLRYSGKDILDVKILSATEAVIVFKN' A
#
# COMPACT_ATOMS: atom_id res chain seq x y z
N MET A 1 7.15 15.25 16.15
CA MET A 1 5.84 14.59 15.96
C MET A 1 6.00 13.72 14.72
N ASN A 2 6.06 12.38 14.85
CA ASN A 2 6.08 11.52 13.65
C ASN A 2 4.65 11.45 13.13
N VAL A 3 4.39 11.97 11.94
CA VAL A 3 3.07 11.90 11.31
C VAL A 3 3.04 10.61 10.49
N VAL A 4 2.02 9.78 10.71
CA VAL A 4 1.81 8.53 9.99
C VAL A 4 0.61 8.74 9.07
N SER A 5 0.79 8.44 7.79
CA SER A 5 -0.29 8.48 6.79
C SER A 5 -0.67 7.07 6.36
N THR A 6 -1.92 6.85 5.97
CA THR A 6 -2.38 5.56 5.44
C THR A 6 -3.07 5.73 4.09
N MET A 7 -2.79 4.83 3.15
CA MET A 7 -3.49 4.73 1.87
C MET A 7 -4.21 3.38 1.78
N VAL A 8 -5.46 3.39 1.33
CA VAL A 8 -6.22 2.18 1.03
C VAL A 8 -6.18 1.93 -0.47
N LEU A 9 -5.71 0.75 -0.86
CA LEU A 9 -5.66 0.28 -2.24
C LEU A 9 -6.77 -0.75 -2.47
N ARG A 10 -7.49 -0.59 -3.59
CA ARG A 10 -8.57 -1.50 -3.99
C ARG A 10 -8.35 -2.04 -5.39
N GLY A 11 -8.45 -3.36 -5.54
CA GLY A 11 -8.43 -4.08 -6.80
C GLY A 11 -9.75 -4.76 -7.12
N GLU A 12 -9.99 -5.07 -8.38
CA GLU A 12 -11.17 -5.87 -8.79
C GLU A 12 -10.99 -7.37 -8.46
N ASN A 13 -9.74 -7.82 -8.44
CA ASN A 13 -9.31 -9.16 -8.07
C ASN A 13 -7.87 -9.12 -7.51
N LEU A 14 -7.34 -10.29 -7.15
CA LEU A 14 -6.01 -10.41 -6.55
C LEU A 14 -4.89 -9.92 -7.49
N ASP A 15 -5.01 -10.19 -8.79
CA ASP A 15 -3.99 -9.80 -9.78
C ASP A 15 -3.96 -8.29 -9.99
N ASP A 16 -5.13 -7.65 -10.08
CA ASP A 16 -5.27 -6.20 -10.17
C ASP A 16 -4.77 -5.52 -8.89
N LEU A 17 -5.14 -6.04 -7.71
CA LEU A 17 -4.63 -5.54 -6.43
C LEU A 17 -3.11 -5.66 -6.37
N SER A 18 -2.55 -6.82 -6.73
CA SER A 18 -1.11 -7.08 -6.73
C SER A 18 -0.36 -6.12 -7.67
N ASN A 19 -0.89 -5.88 -8.87
CA ASN A 19 -0.29 -4.95 -9.82
C ASN A 19 -0.35 -3.50 -9.33
N LYS A 20 -1.49 -3.06 -8.78
CA LYS A 20 -1.62 -1.73 -8.18
C LYS A 20 -0.66 -1.57 -7.00
N LEU A 21 -0.59 -2.57 -6.12
CA LEU A 21 0.28 -2.53 -4.95
C LEU A 21 1.73 -2.41 -5.38
N ASN A 22 2.19 -3.24 -6.31
CA ASN A 22 3.57 -3.16 -6.83
C ASN A 22 3.88 -1.78 -7.43
N LYS A 23 2.94 -1.16 -8.15
CA LYS A 23 3.14 0.21 -8.67
C LYS A 23 3.32 1.23 -7.55
N GLU A 24 2.52 1.17 -6.50
CA GLU A 24 2.66 2.08 -5.35
C GLU A 24 3.95 1.81 -4.57
N LEU A 25 4.31 0.55 -4.35
CA LEU A 25 5.58 0.20 -3.67
C LEU A 25 6.80 0.68 -4.46
N LEU A 26 6.76 0.62 -5.80
CA LEU A 26 7.81 1.18 -6.66
C LEU A 26 7.85 2.71 -6.62
N ARG A 27 6.69 3.38 -6.55
CA ARG A 27 6.60 4.85 -6.42
C ARG A 27 7.17 5.36 -5.11
N TYR A 28 6.92 4.65 -4.01
CA TYR A 28 7.32 5.03 -2.66
C TYR A 28 8.57 4.28 -2.16
N SER A 29 9.40 3.78 -3.09
CA SER A 29 10.54 2.91 -2.81
C SER A 29 11.49 3.47 -1.74
N GLY A 30 11.47 2.81 -0.56
CA GLY A 30 12.64 2.61 0.30
C GLY A 30 12.70 3.35 1.64
N LYS A 31 12.00 4.48 1.84
CA LYS A 31 12.11 5.24 3.12
C LYS A 31 10.79 5.68 3.74
N ASP A 32 9.73 5.73 2.95
CA ASP A 32 8.46 6.28 3.40
C ASP A 32 7.45 5.19 3.75
N ILE A 33 7.58 3.95 3.26
CA ILE A 33 6.66 2.86 3.61
C ILE A 33 7.11 2.21 4.92
N LEU A 34 6.19 2.16 5.90
CA LEU A 34 6.38 1.49 7.19
C LEU A 34 5.84 0.06 7.19
N ASP A 35 4.66 -0.13 6.61
CA ASP A 35 3.95 -1.42 6.65
C ASP A 35 2.97 -1.53 5.49
N VAL A 36 2.66 -2.77 5.11
CA VAL A 36 1.64 -3.10 4.11
C VAL A 36 0.80 -4.23 4.66
N LYS A 37 -0.50 -4.00 4.84
CA LYS A 37 -1.46 -5.00 5.31
C LYS A 37 -2.45 -5.35 4.23
N ILE A 38 -2.49 -6.63 3.85
CA ILE A 38 -3.54 -7.17 2.98
C ILE A 38 -4.77 -7.47 3.84
N LEU A 39 -5.90 -6.84 3.51
CA LEU A 39 -7.16 -7.02 4.24
C LEU A 39 -8.02 -8.12 3.59
N SER A 40 -7.98 -8.22 2.27
CA SER A 40 -8.73 -9.20 1.49
C SER A 40 -8.05 -9.44 0.13
N ALA A 41 -8.65 -10.31 -0.70
CA ALA A 41 -8.20 -10.52 -2.08
C ALA A 41 -8.30 -9.26 -2.97
N THR A 42 -8.99 -8.22 -2.52
CA THR A 42 -9.26 -6.99 -3.28
C THR A 42 -8.89 -5.71 -2.54
N GLU A 43 -8.40 -5.79 -1.29
CA GLU A 43 -8.06 -4.61 -0.49
C GLU A 43 -6.72 -4.76 0.24
N ALA A 44 -5.92 -3.69 0.21
CA ALA A 44 -4.68 -3.54 0.97
C ALA A 44 -4.57 -2.14 1.58
N VAL A 45 -3.86 -2.02 2.69
CA VAL A 45 -3.53 -0.74 3.33
C VAL A 45 -2.02 -0.58 3.35
N ILE A 46 -1.54 0.57 2.89
CA ILE A 46 -0.13 0.95 2.95
C ILE A 46 0.01 2.04 4.01
N VAL A 47 0.95 1.85 4.94
CA VAL A 47 1.26 2.79 6.00
C VAL A 47 2.54 3.52 5.65
N PHE A 48 2.52 4.85 5.70
CA PHE A 48 3.64 5.70 5.39
C PHE A 48 4.14 6.49 6.60
N LYS A 49 5.45 6.72 6.64
CA LYS A 49 6.14 7.69 7.48
C LYS A 49 6.23 9.02 6.73
N ASN A 50 5.72 10.09 7.31
CA ASN A 50 5.99 11.46 6.87
C ASN A 50 7.13 12.08 7.68
#